data_AF-A0A840FE96-F1
#
_entry.id   AF-A0A840FE96-F1
#
_cell.length_a   1.000
_cell.length_b   1.000
_cell.length_c   1.000
_cell.angle_alpha   90.00
_cell.angle_beta   90.00
_cell.angle_gamma   90.00
#
_symmetry.space_group_name_H-M   'P 1'
#
loop_
_entity.id
_entity.type
_entity.pdbx_description
1 polymer ?
#
loop_
_entity_poly.entity_id
_entity_poly.type
_entity_poly.pdbx_seq_one_letter_code
_entity_poly.pdbx_strand_id
1 'polypeptide(L)' 'MFVDFKDQPPPPPWQPRPAKRGPQLTPRQQRTLGAILGVNILLLLVAPIGGATLLELLGIVLR' A
#
# COMPACT_ATOMS: atom_id res chain seq x y z
N MET A 1 17.89 37.79 33.92
CA MET A 1 16.49 37.67 34.37
C MET A 1 15.91 36.42 33.72
N PHE A 2 15.30 35.52 34.48
CA PHE A 2 14.65 34.31 33.95
C PHE A 2 13.15 34.56 33.80
N VAL A 3 12.57 34.17 32.67
CA VAL A 3 11.13 34.25 32.43
C VAL A 3 10.45 33.13 33.23
N ASP A 4 9.52 33.49 34.10
CA ASP A 4 8.72 32.56 34.89
C ASP A 4 7.49 32.12 34.06
N PHE A 5 7.34 30.82 33.82
CA PHE A 5 6.33 30.26 32.92
C PHE A 5 5.03 29.84 33.64
N LYS A 6 4.82 30.31 34.88
CA LYS A 6 3.69 29.92 35.73
C LYS A 6 2.32 30.26 35.15
N ASP A 7 2.23 31.30 34.34
CA ASP A 7 0.97 31.77 33.74
C ASP A 7 0.71 31.21 32.33
N GLN A 8 1.50 30.23 31.86
CA GLN A 8 1.29 29.67 30.53
C GLN A 8 0.13 28.67 30.53
N PRO A 9 -0.94 28.91 29.76
CA PRO A 9 -2.04 27.96 29.66
C PRO A 9 -1.55 26.65 29.03
N PRO A 10 -2.08 25.49 29.46
CA PRO A 10 -1.67 24.20 28.93
C PRO A 10 -1.92 24.14 27.41
N PRO A 11 -1.05 23.46 26.64
CA PRO A 11 -1.24 23.30 25.21
C PRO A 11 -2.57 22.59 24.93
N PRO A 12 -3.24 22.93 23.81
CA PRO A 12 -4.50 22.33 23.45
C PRO A 12 -4.34 20.81 23.29
N PRO A 13 -5.37 20.02 23.64
CA PRO A 13 -5.32 18.57 23.51
C PRO A 13 -5.07 18.17 22.05
N TRP A 14 -4.25 17.14 21.88
CA TRP A 14 -3.95 16.60 20.55
C TRP A 14 -5.24 16.17 19.84
N GLN A 15 -5.43 16.66 18.62
CA GLN A 15 -6.53 16.24 17.75
C GLN A 15 -5.98 15.34 16.64
N PRO A 16 -6.57 14.15 16.40
CA PRO A 16 -6.22 13.35 15.25
C PRO A 16 -6.53 14.16 13.99
N ARG A 17 -5.49 14.45 13.21
CA ARG A 17 -5.65 15.05 11.89
C ARG A 17 -6.56 14.11 11.09
N PRO A 18 -7.66 14.59 10.47
CA PRO A 18 -8.51 13.73 9.66
C PRO A 18 -7.62 13.02 8.64
N ALA A 19 -7.75 11.69 8.58
CA ALA A 19 -7.01 10.89 7.62
C ALA A 19 -7.28 11.50 6.24
N LYS A 20 -6.25 12.04 5.61
CA LYS A 20 -6.38 12.54 4.24
C LYS A 20 -6.83 11.34 3.42
N ARG A 21 -8.11 11.32 3.00
CA ARG A 21 -8.60 10.33 2.05
C ARG A 21 -7.68 10.48 0.84
N GLY A 22 -6.89 9.45 0.57
CA GLY A 22 -5.99 9.45 -0.58
C GLY A 22 -6.76 9.72 -1.88
N PRO A 23 -6.06 10.08 -2.96
CA PRO A 23 -6.70 10.27 -4.25
C PRO A 23 -7.59 9.06 -4.60
N GLN A 24 -8.88 9.31 -4.79
CA GLN A 24 -9.84 8.27 -5.15
C GLN A 24 -9.70 7.97 -6.63
N LEU A 25 -9.62 6.68 -6.97
CA LEU A 25 -9.56 6.25 -8.37
C LEU A 25 -10.90 6.53 -9.04
N THR A 26 -10.86 7.18 -10.20
CA THR A 26 -12.02 7.28 -11.09
C THR A 26 -12.43 5.88 -11.59
N PRO A 27 -13.69 5.67 -12.01
CA PRO A 27 -14.13 4.37 -12.53
C PRO A 27 -13.29 3.85 -13.71
N ARG A 28 -12.78 4.77 -14.55
CA ARG A 28 -11.87 4.45 -15.65
C ARG A 28 -10.53 3.94 -15.13
N GLN A 29 -9.95 4.61 -14.13
CA GLN A 29 -8.69 4.19 -13.51
C GLN A 29 -8.82 2.84 -12.83
N GLN A 30 -9.93 2.55 -12.15
CA GLN A 30 -10.19 1.25 -11.54
C GLN A 30 -10.24 0.14 -12.60
N ARG A 31 -10.91 0.38 -13.74
CA ARG A 31 -11.00 -0.59 -14.83
C ARG A 31 -9.64 -0.83 -15.49
N THR A 32 -8.87 0.23 -15.73
CA THR A 32 -7.51 0.13 -16.26
C THR A 32 -6.58 -0.63 -15.31
N LEU A 33 -6.62 -0.32 -14.01
CA LEU A 33 -5.85 -1.05 -12.99
C LEU A 33 -6.23 -2.52 -12.95
N GLY A 34 -7.53 -2.84 -12.98
CA GLY A 34 -8.00 -4.22 -13.03
C GLY A 34 -7.50 -4.97 -14.27
N ALA A 35 -7.52 -4.33 -15.44
CA ALA A 35 -6.99 -4.91 -16.67
C ALA A 35 -5.48 -5.16 -16.59
N ILE A 36 -4.70 -4.20 -16.10
CA ILE A 36 -3.25 -4.35 -15.91
C ILE A 36 -2.94 -5.51 -14.97
N LEU A 37 -3.66 -5.60 -13.85
CA LEU A 37 -3.48 -6.67 -12.87
C LEU A 37 -3.79 -8.04 -13.49
N GLY A 38 -4.91 -8.14 -14.22
CA GLY A 38 -5.31 -9.38 -14.91
C GLY A 38 -4.29 -9.82 -15.97
N VAL A 39 -3.77 -8.88 -16.77
CA VAL A 39 -2.73 -9.16 -17.77
C VAL A 39 -1.44 -9.64 -17.11
N ASN A 40 -1.00 -9.02 -16.00
CA ASN A 40 0.20 -9.46 -15.30
C ASN A 40 0.05 -10.87 -14.72
N ILE A 41 -1.12 -11.20 -14.15
CA ILE A 41 -1.40 -12.56 -13.67
C ILE A 41 -1.38 -13.56 -14.82
N LEU A 42 -1.97 -13.21 -15.96
CA LEU A 42 -1.93 -14.08 -17.15
C LEU A 42 -0.49 -14.27 -17.66
N LEU A 43 0.31 -13.20 -17.72
CA LEU A 43 1.69 -13.26 -18.16
C LEU A 43 2.57 -14.11 -17.22
N LEU A 44 2.31 -14.08 -15.91
CA LEU A 44 2.96 -14.97 -14.94
C LEU A 44 2.72 -16.46 -15.26
N LEU A 45 1.57 -16.80 -15.86
CA LEU A 45 1.24 -18.17 -16.27
C LEU A 45 1.82 -18.52 -17.64
N VAL A 46 1.76 -17.60 -18.61
CA VAL A 46 2.12 -17.87 -20.01
C VAL A 46 3.63 -17.82 -20.25
N ALA A 47 4.34 -16.90 -19.61
CA ALA A 47 5.76 -16.70 -19.81
C ALA A 47 6.45 -16.46 -18.46
N PRO A 48 6.67 -17.51 -17.67
CA PRO A 48 7.38 -17.39 -16.42
C PRO A 48 8.88 -17.23 -16.69
N ILE A 49 9.34 -16.02 -17.03
CA ILE A 49 10.77 -15.71 -17.28
C ILE A 49 11.65 -16.11 -16.06
N GLY A 50 11.05 -16.21 -14.87
CA GLY A 50 11.65 -16.85 -13.68
C GLY A 50 10.68 -17.69 -12.83
N GLY A 51 9.53 -18.10 -13.37
CA GLY A 51 8.47 -18.77 -12.60
C GLY A 51 8.45 -20.30 -12.67
N ALA A 52 9.08 -20.91 -13.69
CA ALA A 52 9.22 -22.37 -13.76
C ALA A 52 9.99 -22.91 -12.53
N THR A 53 11.05 -22.20 -12.13
CA THR A 53 11.85 -22.49 -10.94
C THR A 53 11.07 -22.31 -9.64
N LEU A 54 10.18 -21.31 -9.54
CA LEU A 54 9.32 -21.13 -8.35
C LEU A 54 8.26 -22.21 -8.25
N LEU A 55 7.67 -22.64 -9.38
CA LEU A 55 6.70 -23.74 -9.41
C LEU A 55 7.36 -25.09 -9.11
N GLU A 56 8.57 -25.35 -9.62
CA GLU A 56 9.37 -26.51 -9.24
C GLU A 56 9.71 -26.49 -7.74
N LEU A 57 10.18 -25.35 -7.22
CA LEU A 57 10.50 -25.21 -5.79
C LEU A 57 9.27 -25.44 -4.92
N LEU A 58 8.11 -24.88 -5.32
CA LEU A 58 6.85 -25.06 -4.61
C LEU A 58 6.40 -26.53 -4.64
N GLY A 59 6.53 -27.21 -5.79
CA GLY A 59 6.25 -28.65 -5.91
C GLY A 59 7.17 -29.52 -5.06
N ILE A 60 8.44 -29.12 -4.92
CA ILE A 60 9.42 -29.78 -4.05
C ILE A 60 9.10 -29.56 -2.57
N VAL A 61 8.69 -28.35 -2.18
CA VAL A 61 8.35 -28.00 -0.79
C VAL A 61 7.02 -28.59 -0.33
N LEU A 62 6.06 -28.77 -1.24
CA LEU A 62 4.74 -29.35 -0.96
C LEU A 62 4.69 -30.88 -1.01
N ARG A 63 5.81 -31.55 -1.32
CA ARG A 63 5.96 -33.01 -1.30
C ARG A 63 6.57 -33.49 0.01
#